data_AF-A0A8R7TBL3-F1
#
_entry.id   AF-A0A8R7TBL3-F1
#
_cell.length_a   1.000
_cell.length_b   1.000
_cell.length_c   1.000
_cell.angle_alpha   90.00
_cell.angle_beta   90.00
_cell.angle_gamma   90.00
#
_symmetry.space_group_name_H-M   'P 1'
#
loop_
_entity.id
_entity.type
_entity.pdbx_description
1 polymer ?
#
loop_
_entity_poly.entity_id
_entity_poly.type
_entity_poly.pdbx_seq_one_letter_code
_entity_poly.pdbx_strand_id
1 'polypeptide(L)'
;MIPCMDYLTNITVFSPPDACCDGLKSVVNTAPICLCHGMNNNGGMSKLFPEPIDPIRMIILPVRCGAMIPIQTIFSCGSKLL
;
A
#
# COMPACT_ATOMS: atom_id res chain seq x y z
N MET A 1 5.90 6.76 4.38
CA MET A 1 4.48 6.63 3.99
C MET A 1 3.69 7.94 3.95
N ILE A 2 4.20 9.05 4.48
CA ILE A 2 3.63 10.40 4.23
C ILE A 2 3.57 10.78 2.72
N PRO A 3 4.56 10.46 1.85
CA PRO A 3 4.52 10.92 0.46
C PRO A 3 3.43 10.26 -0.40
N CYS A 4 2.76 9.23 0.10
CA CYS A 4 1.66 8.59 -0.63
C CYS A 4 0.30 9.23 -0.35
N MET A 5 0.19 10.07 0.68
CA MET A 5 -1.10 10.47 1.23
C MET A 5 -1.94 11.24 0.21
N ASP A 6 -1.35 12.25 -0.45
CA ASP A 6 -2.04 13.07 -1.44
C ASP A 6 -2.51 12.22 -2.64
N TYR A 7 -1.70 11.26 -3.10
CA TYR A 7 -2.17 10.30 -4.10
C TYR A 7 -3.34 9.43 -3.59
N LEU A 8 -3.32 9.02 -2.33
CA LEU A 8 -4.33 8.15 -1.75
C LEU A 8 -5.64 8.85 -1.38
N THR A 9 -5.65 10.16 -1.17
CA THR A 9 -6.84 10.90 -0.71
C THR A 9 -7.35 11.92 -1.73
N ASN A 10 -6.47 12.47 -2.57
CA ASN A 10 -6.81 13.51 -3.53
C ASN A 10 -6.92 12.96 -4.95
N ILE A 11 -8.16 12.87 -5.44
CA ILE A 11 -8.48 12.32 -6.77
C ILE A 11 -7.84 13.10 -7.94
N THR A 12 -7.36 14.33 -7.70
CA THR A 12 -6.68 15.13 -8.73
C THR A 12 -5.22 14.73 -8.94
N VAL A 13 -4.62 13.98 -8.01
CA VAL A 13 -3.24 13.50 -8.11
C VAL A 13 -3.22 12.18 -8.89
N PHE A 14 -2.95 12.21 -10.19
CA PHE A 14 -3.08 11.00 -11.05
C PHE A 14 -1.94 9.98 -10.92
N SER A 15 -0.79 10.41 -10.40
CA SER A 15 0.40 9.55 -10.28
C SER A 15 0.99 9.66 -8.87
N PRO A 16 1.43 8.55 -8.28
CA PRO A 16 2.11 8.58 -6.99
C PRO A 16 3.46 9.31 -7.14
N PRO A 17 3.87 10.12 -6.14
CA PRO A 17 5.20 10.72 -6.12
C PRO A 17 6.30 9.66 -6.07
N ASP A 18 7.48 9.95 -6.65
CA ASP A 18 8.59 8.99 -6.65
C ASP A 18 8.98 8.53 -5.25
N ALA A 19 9.01 9.46 -4.27
CA ALA A 19 9.28 9.15 -2.87
C ALA A 19 8.25 8.19 -2.24
N CYS A 20 7.00 8.19 -2.72
CA CYS A 20 6.01 7.19 -2.33
C CYS A 20 6.39 5.81 -2.88
N CYS A 21 6.73 5.74 -4.16
CA CYS A 21 7.09 4.50 -4.82
C CYS A 21 8.40 3.91 -4.31
N ASP A 22 9.40 4.72 -4.01
CA ASP A 22 10.67 4.26 -3.45
C ASP A 22 10.49 3.71 -2.05
N GLY A 23 9.64 4.36 -1.23
CA GLY A 23 9.23 3.83 0.07
C GLY A 23 8.52 2.48 -0.05
N LEU A 24 7.60 2.34 -1.00
CA LEU A 24 6.89 1.08 -1.23
C LEU A 24 7.83 -0.03 -1.71
N LYS A 25 8.69 0.26 -2.70
CA LYS A 25 9.72 -0.68 -3.19
C LYS A 25 10.65 -1.12 -2.07
N SER A 26 11.08 -0.19 -1.22
CA SER A 26 11.91 -0.52 -0.06
C SER A 26 11.21 -1.52 0.84
N VAL A 27 9.94 -1.31 1.19
CA VAL A 27 9.17 -2.25 2.05
C VAL A 27 8.98 -3.60 1.37
N VAL A 28 8.64 -3.62 0.07
CA VAL A 28 8.51 -4.87 -0.71
C VAL A 28 9.81 -5.68 -0.69
N ASN A 29 10.96 -5.00 -0.79
CA ASN A 29 12.27 -5.67 -0.85
C ASN A 29 12.81 -6.08 0.53
N THR A 30 12.56 -5.30 1.59
CA THR A 30 13.17 -5.55 2.91
C THR A 30 12.23 -6.23 3.89
N ALA A 31 10.93 -5.96 3.81
CA ALA A 31 9.94 -6.41 4.78
C ALA A 31 8.56 -6.66 4.14
N PRO A 32 8.46 -7.56 3.12
CA PRO A 32 7.23 -7.77 2.36
C PRO A 32 6.05 -8.23 3.24
N ILE A 33 6.30 -8.95 4.34
CA ILE A 33 5.27 -9.39 5.29
C ILE A 33 4.55 -8.21 5.98
N CYS A 34 5.21 -7.06 6.12
CA CYS A 34 4.61 -5.87 6.73
C CYS A 34 3.48 -5.30 5.86
N LEU A 35 3.48 -5.58 4.55
CA LEU A 35 2.41 -5.19 3.64
C LEU A 35 1.08 -5.86 3.99
N CYS A 36 1.12 -7.07 4.57
CA CYS A 36 -0.08 -7.76 5.01
C CYS A 36 -0.86 -6.94 6.06
N HIS A 37 -0.19 -6.19 6.92
CA HIS A 37 -0.85 -5.32 7.91
C HIS A 37 -1.57 -4.14 7.25
N GLY A 38 -1.05 -3.65 6.13
CA GLY A 38 -1.70 -2.62 5.34
C GLY A 38 -2.86 -3.16 4.50
N MET A 39 -2.72 -4.37 3.95
CA MET A 39 -3.74 -5.01 3.12
C MET A 39 -4.91 -5.61 3.90
N ASN A 40 -4.72 -5.92 5.19
CA ASN A 40 -5.77 -6.52 5.98
C ASN A 40 -6.90 -5.50 6.25
N ASN A 41 -8.14 -5.90 5.96
CA ASN A 41 -9.35 -5.07 6.06
C ASN A 41 -9.70 -4.60 7.49
N ASN A 42 -8.89 -4.93 8.49
CA ASN A 42 -9.14 -4.58 9.90
C ASN A 42 -8.80 -3.12 10.25
N GLY A 43 -8.67 -2.23 9.26
CA GLY A 43 -8.66 -0.79 9.44
C GLY A 43 -7.43 -0.20 10.14
N GLY A 44 -6.28 -0.89 10.12
CA GLY A 44 -5.06 -0.43 10.79
C GLY A 44 -4.50 0.85 10.17
N MET A 45 -4.28 0.86 8.85
CA MET A 45 -3.72 2.02 8.15
C MET A 45 -4.75 3.12 7.92
N SER A 46 -5.98 2.80 7.52
CA SER A 46 -7.02 3.80 7.25
C SER A 46 -7.38 4.67 8.46
N LYS A 47 -7.16 4.18 9.69
CA LYS A 47 -7.31 4.94 10.93
C LYS A 47 -6.11 5.80 11.30
N LEU A 48 -4.94 5.55 10.71
CA LEU A 48 -3.73 6.35 10.91
C LEU A 48 -3.71 7.63 10.07
N PHE A 49 -4.59 7.73 9.08
CA PHE A 49 -4.64 8.89 8.19
C PHE A 49 -5.77 9.84 8.59
N PRO A 50 -5.50 11.16 8.58
CA PRO A 50 -6.51 12.17 8.90
C PRO A 50 -7.63 12.25 7.84
N GLU A 51 -7.33 11.81 6.62
CA GLU A 51 -8.25 11.83 5.49
C GLU A 51 -8.62 10.41 5.03
N PRO A 52 -9.85 10.21 4.52
CA PRO A 52 -10.28 8.92 4.00
C PRO A 52 -9.45 8.53 2.77
N ILE A 53 -8.78 7.39 2.86
CA ILE A 53 -8.04 6.79 1.74
C ILE A 53 -9.02 6.21 0.72
N ASP A 54 -8.76 6.48 -0.56
CA ASP A 54 -9.38 5.79 -1.68
C ASP A 54 -8.86 4.33 -1.74
N PRO A 55 -9.72 3.33 -1.49
CA PRO A 55 -9.32 1.93 -1.45
C PRO A 55 -8.87 1.41 -2.82
N ILE A 56 -9.41 1.95 -3.92
CA ILE A 56 -9.00 1.55 -5.28
C ILE A 56 -7.57 2.03 -5.51
N ARG A 57 -7.25 3.28 -5.17
CA ARG A 57 -5.90 3.83 -5.31
C ARG A 57 -4.87 3.06 -4.49
N MET A 58 -5.25 2.63 -3.30
CA MET A 58 -4.42 1.78 -2.44
C MET A 58 -4.14 0.41 -3.06
N ILE A 59 -5.14 -0.23 -3.67
CA ILE A 59 -4.99 -1.53 -4.35
C ILE A 59 -4.10 -1.43 -5.59
N ILE A 60 -4.23 -0.36 -6.38
CA ILE A 60 -3.45 -0.20 -7.63
C ILE A 60 -2.05 0.39 -7.41
N LEU A 61 -1.76 0.95 -6.23
CA LEU A 61 -0.49 1.60 -5.93
C LEU A 61 0.75 0.73 -6.22
N PRO A 62 0.79 -0.57 -5.84
CA PRO A 62 1.91 -1.45 -6.19
C PRO A 62 2.13 -1.55 -7.70
N VAL A 63 1.05 -1.60 -8.49
CA VAL A 63 1.11 -1.64 -9.96
C VAL A 63 1.66 -0.33 -10.51
N ARG A 64 1.16 0.82 -10.03
CA ARG A 64 1.61 2.16 -10.47
C ARG A 64 3.07 2.43 -10.14
N CYS A 65 3.56 1.88 -9.03
CA CYS A 65 4.96 2.02 -8.61
C CYS A 65 5.91 0.96 -9.19
N GLY A 66 5.40 -0.01 -9.97
CA GLY A 66 6.20 -1.16 -10.43
C GLY A 66 6.75 -2.01 -9.29
N ALA A 67 6.12 -1.95 -8.11
CA ALA A 67 6.53 -2.63 -6.90
C ALA A 67 5.72 -3.93 -6.76
N MET A 68 6.01 -4.92 -7.62
CA MET A 68 5.31 -6.20 -7.58
C MET A 68 5.58 -6.92 -6.26
N ILE A 69 4.51 -7.17 -5.50
CA ILE A 69 4.57 -7.93 -4.27
C ILE A 69 4.75 -9.41 -4.63
N PRO A 70 5.72 -10.14 -4.04
CA PRO A 70 5.89 -11.55 -4.30
C PRO A 70 4.60 -12.33 -4.01
N ILE A 71 4.18 -13.20 -4.93
CA ILE A 71 2.92 -13.95 -4.77
C ILE A 71 2.91 -14.78 -3.48
N GLN A 72 4.08 -15.26 -3.08
CA GLN A 72 4.33 -15.99 -1.82
C GLN A 72 3.90 -15.18 -0.60
N THR A 73 4.22 -13.88 -0.60
CA THR A 73 3.84 -12.93 0.45
C THR A 73 2.32 -12.72 0.44
N ILE A 74 1.71 -12.56 -0.72
CA ILE A 74 0.24 -12.41 -0.86
C ILE A 74 -0.47 -13.63 -0.26
N PHE A 75 -0.02 -14.84 -0.61
CA PHE A 75 -0.56 -16.08 -0.03
C PHE A 75 -0.35 -16.14 1.48
N SER A 76 0.82 -15.73 1.97
CA SER A 76 1.11 -15.67 3.42
C SER A 76 0.23 -14.66 4.17
N CYS A 77 -0.19 -13.57 3.51
CA CYS A 77 -1.16 -12.63 4.07
C CYS A 77 -2.55 -13.28 4.17
N GLY A 78 -2.97 -14.01 3.13
CA GLY A 78 -4.29 -14.64 3.05
C GLY A 78 -4.44 -15.89 3.92
N SER A 79 -3.37 -16.65 4.15
CA SER A 79 -3.41 -17.86 4.99
C SER A 79 -3.58 -17.57 6.48
N LYS A 80 -3.41 -16.31 6.92
CA LYS A 80 -3.73 -15.86 8.29
C LYS A 80 -5.21 -15.49 8.51
N LEU A 81 -6.05 -15.60 7.47
CA LEU A 81 -7.51 -15.38 7.52
C LEU A 81 -8.32 -16.68 7.69
N LEU A 82 -7.67 -17.84 7.77
CA LEU A 82 -8.28 -19.16 8.02
C LEU A 82 -7.93 -19.66 9.42
#